data_AF-A0A9P4UC91-F1
#
_entry.id   AF-A0A9P4UC91-F1
#
_cell.length_a   1.000
_cell.length_b   1.000
_cell.length_c   1.000
_cell.angle_alpha   90.00
_cell.angle_beta   90.00
_cell.angle_gamma   90.00
#
_symmetry.space_group_name_H-M   'P 1'
#
loop_
_entity.id
_entity.type
_entity.pdbx_description
1 polymer ?
#
loop_
_entity_poly.entity_id
_entity_poly.type
_entity_poly.pdbx_seq_one_letter_code
_entity_poly.pdbx_strand_id
1 'polypeptide(L)'
;MLGEKYPQTLTESLVNTSDAHIHGHLVSTGFYNEDKVPQLFVHLSKRSIDNHDCLVYSELEDLGKQGIRGDPWKPSADVIIEEHGWFRDIEVFMQICKTHPTPQGGPGEKIFVKWRDTLLEHLDAQYSGGLWTKAN
;
A
#
# COMPACT_ATOMS: atom_id res chain seq x y z
N MET A 1 -49.36 26.15 12.27
CA MET A 1 -48.24 25.35 12.83
C MET A 1 -48.34 23.94 12.27
N LEU A 2 -47.53 23.67 11.24
CA LEU A 2 -47.28 22.39 10.57
C LEU A 2 -45.81 22.51 10.17
N GLY A 3 -44.87 21.83 10.82
CA GLY A 3 -44.61 20.41 10.61
C GLY A 3 -43.43 20.31 9.64
N GLU A 4 -42.21 20.36 10.19
CA GLU A 4 -40.96 20.15 9.47
C GLU A 4 -40.98 18.81 8.72
N LYS A 5 -40.48 18.77 7.48
CA LYS A 5 -39.66 17.66 6.94
C LYS A 5 -38.81 18.17 5.76
N TYR A 6 -37.58 18.55 6.05
CA TYR A 6 -36.51 18.54 5.04
C TYR A 6 -36.23 17.08 4.66
N PRO A 7 -36.17 16.71 3.37
CA PRO A 7 -35.64 15.40 3.00
C PRO A 7 -34.11 15.43 3.16
N GLN A 8 -33.61 14.79 4.22
CA GLN A 8 -32.23 14.33 4.31
C GLN A 8 -32.02 13.25 3.24
N THR A 9 -31.33 13.62 2.16
CA THR A 9 -30.76 12.65 1.22
C THR A 9 -29.27 12.92 1.11
N LEU A 10 -28.55 12.53 2.15
CA LEU A 10 -27.17 12.10 2.07
C LEU A 10 -27.16 10.63 2.48
N THR A 11 -27.62 9.77 1.59
CA THR A 11 -27.06 8.42 1.55
C THR A 11 -25.66 8.55 0.96
N GLU A 12 -24.75 9.08 1.77
CA GLU A 12 -23.37 8.64 1.70
C GLU A 12 -23.44 7.13 1.85
N SER A 13 -23.18 6.45 0.74
CA SER A 13 -22.82 5.05 0.75
C SER A 13 -21.59 4.95 1.66
N LEU A 14 -21.82 4.73 2.95
CA LEU A 14 -20.91 4.04 3.84
C LEU A 14 -20.70 2.67 3.19
N VAL A 15 -19.79 2.65 2.21
CA VAL A 15 -19.14 1.42 1.78
C VAL A 15 -18.50 0.94 3.07
N ASN A 16 -19.11 -0.09 3.63
CA ASN A 16 -18.68 -0.73 4.84
C ASN A 16 -17.28 -1.28 4.54
N THR A 17 -16.25 -0.52 4.88
CA THR A 17 -14.84 -0.86 4.65
C THR A 17 -14.41 -2.13 5.42
N SER A 18 -15.33 -2.72 6.20
CA SER A 18 -15.17 -4.06 6.76
C SER A 18 -14.94 -5.15 5.71
N ASP A 19 -15.38 -4.94 4.46
CA ASP A 19 -15.16 -5.87 3.34
C ASP A 19 -13.83 -5.64 2.59
N ALA A 20 -13.02 -4.62 2.92
CA ALA A 20 -11.69 -4.49 2.33
C ALA A 20 -10.78 -5.69 2.69
N HIS A 21 -11.10 -6.38 3.79
CA HIS A 21 -10.30 -7.48 4.34
C HIS A 21 -10.60 -8.84 3.73
N ILE A 22 -11.71 -9.02 3.02
CA ILE A 22 -11.95 -10.26 2.26
C ILE A 22 -10.98 -10.39 1.07
N HIS A 23 -10.40 -9.27 0.63
CA HIS A 23 -9.52 -9.22 -0.53
C HIS A 23 -8.03 -9.35 -0.19
N GLY A 24 -7.64 -9.32 1.10
CA GLY A 24 -6.26 -9.52 1.55
C GLY A 24 -5.65 -8.33 2.28
N HIS A 25 -4.36 -8.11 2.05
CA HIS A 25 -3.55 -7.05 2.62
C HIS A 25 -3.52 -5.86 1.67
N LEU A 26 -3.93 -4.68 2.16
CA LEU A 26 -3.88 -3.44 1.36
C LEU A 26 -2.42 -3.09 1.07
N VAL A 27 -2.13 -2.81 -0.19
CA VAL A 27 -0.85 -2.29 -0.70
C VAL A 27 -1.06 -0.83 -1.08
N SER A 28 -0.27 0.07 -0.50
CA SER A 28 -0.42 1.51 -0.68
C SER A 28 0.94 2.21 -0.69
N THR A 29 1.03 3.38 -1.31
CA THR A 29 2.15 4.31 -1.12
C THR A 29 1.74 5.39 -0.14
N GLY A 30 2.64 5.69 0.79
CA GLY A 30 2.48 6.76 1.77
C GLY A 30 3.83 7.25 2.28
N PHE A 31 3.83 8.00 3.37
CA PHE A 31 5.04 8.41 4.07
C PHE A 31 4.79 8.65 5.56
N TYR A 32 5.86 8.68 6.35
CA TYR A 32 5.83 9.19 7.71
C TYR A 32 5.98 10.70 7.73
N ASN A 33 5.37 11.36 8.70
CA ASN A 33 5.48 12.81 8.88
C ASN A 33 6.89 13.25 9.26
N GLU A 34 7.69 12.36 9.84
CA GLU A 34 9.06 12.61 10.29
C GLU A 34 10.03 12.80 9.11
N ASP A 35 9.99 11.88 8.13
CA ASP A 35 10.95 11.85 7.03
C ASP A 35 10.38 12.36 5.68
N LYS A 36 9.05 12.31 5.51
CA LYS A 36 8.35 12.62 4.25
C LYS A 36 8.88 11.82 3.05
N VAL A 37 9.47 10.64 3.30
CA VAL A 37 10.01 9.78 2.25
C VAL A 37 8.91 8.83 1.76
N PRO A 38 8.64 8.77 0.43
CA PRO A 38 7.68 7.80 -0.11
C PRO A 38 8.12 6.36 0.14
N GLN A 39 7.19 5.55 0.65
CA GLN A 39 7.40 4.13 0.95
C GLN A 39 6.18 3.31 0.53
N LEU A 40 6.37 2.01 0.32
CA LEU A 40 5.28 1.07 0.04
C LEU A 40 4.87 0.38 1.34
N PHE A 41 3.61 0.51 1.71
CA PHE A 41 3.02 -0.04 2.92
C PHE A 41 2.10 -1.21 2.57
N VAL A 42 2.32 -2.34 3.23
CA VAL A 42 1.45 -3.51 3.17
C VAL A 42 0.81 -3.72 4.54
N HIS A 43 -0.50 -3.52 4.60
CA HIS A 43 -1.27 -3.47 5.85
C HIS A 43 -1.52 -4.90 6.35
N LEU A 44 -0.85 -5.29 7.44
CA LEU A 44 -0.85 -6.70 7.91
C LEU A 44 -2.09 -7.05 8.73
N SER A 45 -2.67 -6.06 9.42
CA SER A 45 -3.70 -6.23 10.45
C SER A 45 -5.08 -6.64 9.93
N LYS A 46 -5.29 -6.73 8.61
CA LYS A 46 -6.64 -6.83 8.02
C LYS A 46 -7.56 -5.77 8.65
N ARG A 47 -7.04 -4.58 8.96
CA ARG A 47 -7.73 -3.41 9.51
C ARG A 47 -6.94 -2.18 9.06
N SER A 48 -7.42 -1.49 8.03
CA SER A 48 -6.86 -0.19 7.60
C SER A 48 -7.39 0.99 8.42
N ILE A 49 -8.16 0.72 9.47
CA ILE A 49 -8.68 1.71 10.41
C ILE A 49 -7.75 1.77 11.62
N ASP A 50 -7.25 2.98 11.92
CA ASP A 50 -6.29 3.31 12.98
C ASP A 50 -4.83 2.87 12.76
N ASN A 51 -3.94 3.30 13.65
CA ASN A 51 -2.54 2.90 13.67
C ASN A 51 -2.42 1.38 13.81
N HIS A 52 -1.75 0.75 12.85
CA HIS A 52 -1.52 -0.68 12.83
C HIS A 52 -0.17 -1.01 12.21
N ASP A 53 0.26 -2.26 12.35
CA ASP A 53 1.54 -2.69 11.81
C ASP A 53 1.45 -2.99 10.31
N CYS A 54 2.39 -2.42 9.57
CA CYS A 54 2.65 -2.64 8.17
C CYS A 54 3.98 -3.36 7.98
N LEU A 55 4.06 -4.06 6.86
CA LEU A 55 5.33 -4.33 6.22
C LEU A 55 5.65 -3.16 5.30
N VAL A 56 6.82 -2.55 5.49
CA VAL A 56 7.18 -1.30 4.82
C VAL A 56 8.38 -1.53 3.93
N TYR A 57 8.25 -1.20 2.65
CA TYR A 57 9.36 -1.20 1.70
C TYR A 57 9.79 0.23 1.41
N SER A 58 11.08 0.48 1.62
CA SER A 58 11.73 1.78 1.41
C SER A 58 13.03 1.57 0.65
N GLU A 59 13.59 2.66 0.15
CA GLU A 59 14.94 2.60 -0.36
C GLU A 59 15.95 2.31 0.76
N LEU A 60 16.96 1.51 0.43
CA LEU A 60 18.12 1.31 1.29
C LEU A 60 19.11 2.48 1.12
N GLU A 61 19.17 3.36 2.12
CA GLU A 61 20.18 4.43 2.22
C GLU A 61 21.43 3.99 3.00
N ASP A 62 22.11 2.93 2.55
CA ASP A 62 23.41 2.52 3.12
C ASP A 62 24.57 3.01 2.22
N LEU A 63 25.65 3.50 2.84
CA LEU A 63 26.87 3.92 2.15
C LEU A 63 27.44 2.77 1.28
N GLY A 64 27.15 2.82 -0.02
CA GLY A 64 27.64 1.88 -1.02
C GLY A 64 26.66 0.76 -1.41
N LYS A 65 25.42 0.75 -0.91
CA LYS A 65 24.39 -0.21 -1.34
C LYS A 65 23.14 0.54 -1.81
N GLN A 66 22.78 0.33 -3.08
CA GLN A 66 21.47 0.73 -3.61
C GLN A 66 20.55 -0.49 -3.59
N GLY A 67 19.32 -0.32 -3.10
CA GLY A 67 18.43 -1.45 -2.90
C GLY A 67 17.07 -1.03 -2.37
N ILE A 68 16.20 -2.03 -2.21
CA ILE A 68 14.94 -1.90 -1.49
C ILE A 68 15.04 -2.71 -0.21
N ARG A 69 14.75 -2.08 0.93
CA ARG A 69 14.68 -2.73 2.23
C ARG A 69 13.22 -2.95 2.60
N GLY A 70 12.90 -4.19 2.99
CA GLY A 70 11.61 -4.53 3.62
C GLY A 70 11.77 -4.59 5.14
N ASP A 71 11.07 -3.72 5.84
CA ASP A 71 11.04 -3.65 7.30
C ASP A 71 9.69 -4.17 7.81
N PRO A 72 9.66 -5.35 8.47
CA PRO A 72 8.42 -5.87 9.02
C PRO A 72 8.06 -5.15 10.33
N TRP A 73 6.76 -5.07 10.64
CA TRP A 73 6.23 -4.55 11.92
C TRP A 73 6.54 -3.07 12.17
N LYS A 74 6.44 -2.25 11.11
CA LYS A 74 6.53 -0.80 11.20
C LYS A 74 5.13 -0.19 11.31
N PRO A 75 4.96 0.97 11.98
CA PRO A 75 3.67 1.65 12.00
C PRO A 75 3.14 1.92 10.59
N SER A 76 1.82 1.94 10.42
CA SER A 76 1.17 2.39 9.19
C SER A 76 1.55 3.83 8.85
N ALA A 77 1.43 4.18 7.57
CA ALA A 77 1.76 5.53 7.10
C ALA A 77 0.92 6.59 7.84
N ASP A 78 1.55 7.74 8.14
CA ASP A 78 0.81 8.90 8.66
C ASP A 78 -0.07 9.53 7.57
N VAL A 79 0.37 9.45 6.32
CA VAL A 79 -0.33 9.96 5.15
C VAL A 79 -0.26 8.94 4.02
N ILE A 80 -1.42 8.60 3.47
CA ILE A 80 -1.53 7.78 2.26
C ILE A 80 -1.55 8.71 1.04
N ILE A 81 -0.68 8.43 0.07
CA ILE A 81 -0.64 9.09 -1.23
C ILE A 81 -1.59 8.37 -2.19
N GLU A 82 -1.51 7.04 -2.24
CA GLU A 82 -2.22 6.22 -3.21
C GLU A 82 -2.43 4.80 -2.68
N GLU A 83 -3.64 4.27 -2.86
CA GLU A 83 -3.94 2.85 -2.65
C GLU A 83 -3.81 2.12 -3.98
N HIS A 84 -3.00 1.05 -4.03
CA HIS A 84 -2.71 0.33 -5.27
C HIS A 84 -3.60 -0.89 -5.47
N GLY A 85 -4.01 -1.51 -4.37
CA GLY A 85 -4.83 -2.73 -4.40
C GLY A 85 -4.63 -3.60 -3.18
N TRP A 86 -5.08 -4.86 -3.28
CA TRP A 86 -5.03 -5.84 -2.22
C TRP A 86 -4.30 -7.09 -2.69
N PHE A 87 -3.42 -7.61 -1.84
CA PHE A 87 -2.72 -8.87 -2.08
C PHE A 87 -3.08 -9.91 -1.00
N ARG A 88 -3.52 -11.09 -1.44
CA ARG A 88 -4.15 -12.09 -0.55
C ARG A 88 -3.17 -12.82 0.36
N ASP A 89 -1.98 -13.11 -0.13
CA ASP A 89 -0.99 -13.93 0.54
C ASP A 89 0.28 -13.12 0.83
N ILE A 90 0.48 -12.76 2.10
CA ILE A 90 1.60 -11.90 2.49
C ILE A 90 2.96 -12.58 2.31
N GLU A 91 3.06 -13.89 2.51
CA GLU A 91 4.34 -14.60 2.38
C GLU A 91 4.79 -14.65 0.92
N VAL A 92 3.83 -14.89 0.02
CA VAL A 92 4.07 -14.81 -1.43
C VAL A 92 4.43 -13.38 -1.84
N PHE A 93 3.72 -12.36 -1.34
CA PHE A 93 4.03 -10.96 -1.62
C PHE A 93 5.45 -10.58 -1.18
N MET A 94 5.83 -10.98 0.04
CA MET A 94 7.16 -10.76 0.60
C MET A 94 8.24 -11.37 -0.29
N GLN A 95 8.00 -12.60 -0.74
CA GLN A 95 8.92 -13.29 -1.64
C GLN A 95 9.03 -12.59 -2.99
N ILE A 96 7.91 -12.15 -3.59
CA ILE A 96 7.88 -11.37 -4.83
C ILE A 96 8.73 -10.11 -4.66
N CYS A 97 8.46 -9.29 -3.64
CA CYS A 97 9.21 -8.05 -3.41
C CYS A 97 10.70 -8.28 -3.22
N LYS A 98 11.07 -9.34 -2.51
CA LYS A 98 12.48 -9.73 -2.29
C LYS A 98 13.20 -10.12 -3.58
N THR A 99 12.50 -10.74 -4.53
CA THR A 99 13.08 -11.17 -5.80
C THR A 99 12.86 -10.19 -6.95
N HIS A 100 12.02 -9.18 -6.77
CA HIS A 100 11.71 -8.20 -7.80
C HIS A 100 12.95 -7.35 -8.13
N PRO A 101 13.35 -7.23 -9.40
CA PRO A 101 14.57 -6.53 -9.77
C PRO A 101 14.59 -5.08 -9.29
N THR A 102 15.63 -4.69 -8.56
CA THR A 102 15.87 -3.28 -8.23
C THR A 102 16.50 -2.56 -9.43
N PRO A 103 15.93 -1.43 -9.90
CA PRO A 103 16.54 -0.64 -10.96
C PRO A 103 17.95 -0.18 -10.61
N GLN A 104 18.88 -0.26 -11.56
CA GLN A 104 20.24 0.24 -11.40
C GLN A 104 20.36 1.67 -11.92
N GLY A 105 21.14 2.50 -11.21
CA GLY A 105 21.51 3.83 -11.66
C GLY A 105 20.39 4.87 -11.48
N GLY A 106 20.65 5.86 -10.64
CA GLY A 106 19.75 6.97 -10.40
C GLY A 106 19.92 7.55 -8.99
N PRO A 107 19.42 8.77 -8.74
CA PRO A 107 19.19 9.25 -7.39
C PRO A 107 18.11 8.39 -6.73
N GLY A 108 18.20 8.25 -5.42
CA GLY A 108 17.52 7.17 -4.72
C GLY A 108 15.99 7.16 -4.80
N GLU A 109 15.37 8.33 -4.65
CA GLU A 109 13.92 8.50 -4.80
C GLU A 109 13.41 7.95 -6.14
N LYS A 110 14.21 8.07 -7.21
CA LYS A 110 13.85 7.52 -8.54
C LYS A 110 13.97 6.00 -8.60
N ILE A 111 14.83 5.38 -7.79
CA ILE A 111 14.97 3.93 -7.71
C ILE A 111 13.72 3.34 -7.05
N PHE A 112 13.28 3.89 -5.92
CA PHE A 112 12.07 3.43 -5.23
C PHE A 112 10.83 3.54 -6.13
N VAL A 113 10.58 4.73 -6.69
CA VAL A 113 9.39 4.96 -7.54
C VAL A 113 9.38 4.00 -8.73
N LYS A 114 10.50 3.84 -9.43
CA LYS A 114 10.60 2.92 -10.57
C LYS A 114 10.45 1.46 -10.16
N TRP A 115 11.04 1.06 -9.02
CA TRP A 115 10.86 -0.29 -8.48
C TRP A 115 9.40 -0.56 -8.15
N ARG A 116 8.73 0.37 -7.47
CA ARG A 116 7.30 0.28 -7.14
C ARG A 116 6.46 0.12 -8.41
N ASP A 117 6.64 1.00 -9.39
CA ASP A 117 5.79 1.00 -10.59
C ASP A 117 5.94 -0.32 -11.37
N THR A 118 7.17 -0.79 -11.55
CA THR A 118 7.42 -2.09 -12.21
C THR A 118 6.96 -3.29 -11.38
N LEU A 119 6.96 -3.19 -10.05
CA LEU A 119 6.38 -4.22 -9.18
C LEU A 119 4.87 -4.29 -9.40
N LEU A 120 4.19 -3.15 -9.37
CA LEU A 120 2.73 -3.08 -9.56
C LEU A 120 2.32 -3.58 -10.94
N GLU A 121 3.06 -3.22 -12.00
CA GLU A 121 2.87 -3.77 -13.34
C GLU A 121 3.05 -5.30 -13.38
N HIS A 122 4.04 -5.84 -12.66
CA HIS A 122 4.25 -7.28 -12.54
C HIS A 122 3.08 -7.97 -11.83
N LEU A 123 2.55 -7.37 -10.76
CA LEU A 123 1.39 -7.88 -10.03
C LEU A 123 0.13 -7.89 -10.92
N ASP A 124 -0.11 -6.79 -11.65
CA ASP A 124 -1.18 -6.69 -12.63
C ASP A 124 -1.08 -7.77 -13.71
N ALA A 125 0.13 -8.04 -14.22
CA ALA A 125 0.35 -8.97 -15.31
C ALA A 125 0.28 -10.45 -14.90
N GLN A 126 0.77 -10.80 -13.70
CA GLN A 126 0.99 -12.20 -13.30
C GLN A 126 0.00 -12.71 -12.25
N TYR A 127 -0.62 -11.82 -11.47
CA TYR A 127 -1.38 -12.22 -10.28
C TYR A 127 -2.83 -11.69 -10.25
N SER A 128 -3.23 -10.91 -11.28
CA SER A 128 -4.57 -10.34 -11.38
C SER A 128 -5.66 -11.41 -11.46
N GLY A 129 -6.78 -11.19 -10.76
CA GLY A 129 -7.91 -12.11 -10.66
C GLY A 129 -7.66 -13.31 -9.72
N GLY A 130 -6.47 -13.39 -9.11
CA GLY A 130 -6.10 -14.41 -8.14
C GLY A 130 -5.65 -13.78 -6.81
N LEU A 131 -4.33 -13.66 -6.65
CA LEU A 131 -3.72 -13.12 -5.44
C LEU A 131 -3.75 -11.60 -5.39
N TRP A 132 -3.79 -10.93 -6.54
CA TRP A 132 -3.78 -9.47 -6.66
C TRP A 132 -5.13 -8.95 -7.16
N THR A 133 -5.65 -7.93 -6.48
CA THR A 133 -6.82 -7.15 -6.88
C THR A 133 -6.43 -5.68 -6.91
N LYS A 134 -6.42 -5.07 -8.09
CA LYS A 134 -6.08 -3.66 -8.26
C LYS A 134 -7.15 -2.76 -7.63
N ALA A 135 -6.75 -1.65 -7.01
CA ALA A 135 -7.65 -0.58 -6.63
C ALA A 135 -8.19 0.15 -7.88
N ASN A 136 -9.46 0.57 -7.84
CA ASN A 136 -10.14 1.24 -8.96
C ASN A 136 -9.77 2.72 -9.05
#